data_AF-A0A6M1Z446-F1
#
_entry.id   AF-A0A6M1Z446-F1
#
_cell.length_a   1.000
_cell.length_b   1.000
_cell.length_c   1.000
_cell.angle_alpha   90.00
_cell.angle_beta   90.00
_cell.angle_gamma   90.00
#
_symmetry.space_group_name_H-M   'P 1'
#
loop_
_entity.id
_entity.type
_entity.pdbx_description
1 polymer ?
#
loop_
_entity_poly.entity_id
_entity_poly.type
_entity_poly.pdbx_seq_one_letter_code
_entity_poly.pdbx_strand_id
1 'polypeptide(L)'
;MKMKKLFVVLTIFSAIFFSKAKADQPVFDKFYMQHYVSFGNTFVVMLDDNSMWELFCFKPRSQTWSEWWNSVKIEVDENFLWKEGDWMIQDQIVIGENNLDRALYGKLKDEDEKRLRCFDYVIENLSGNKVAFARPISFAEFTNLFIDYSNYQYDLGLEDGFSDGYLSGYSSGFSDGQATVYK
;
A
#
# COMPACT_ATOMS: atom_id res chain seq x y z
N MET A 1 -25.60 -9.36 -16.80
CA MET A 1 -24.91 -10.14 -15.75
C MET A 1 -24.07 -9.25 -14.83
N LYS A 2 -24.65 -8.17 -14.25
CA LYS A 2 -23.97 -7.19 -13.37
C LYS A 2 -24.49 -7.18 -11.92
N MET A 3 -25.61 -7.85 -11.63
CA MET A 3 -26.25 -7.83 -10.30
C MET A 3 -25.58 -8.76 -9.27
N LYS A 4 -24.78 -9.75 -9.70
CA LYS A 4 -24.15 -10.70 -8.77
C LYS A 4 -22.99 -10.10 -7.96
N LYS A 5 -22.27 -9.09 -8.48
CA LYS A 5 -21.15 -8.43 -7.78
C LYS A 5 -21.65 -7.50 -6.65
N LEU A 6 -22.77 -6.79 -6.86
CA LEU A 6 -23.37 -5.93 -5.83
C LEU A 6 -23.86 -6.73 -4.61
N PHE A 7 -24.30 -7.98 -4.83
CA PHE A 7 -24.77 -8.87 -3.77
C PHE A 7 -23.63 -9.31 -2.83
N VAL A 8 -22.41 -9.48 -3.34
CA VAL A 8 -21.26 -9.89 -2.51
C VAL A 8 -20.85 -8.76 -1.56
N VAL A 9 -20.86 -7.50 -2.04
CA VAL A 9 -20.63 -6.30 -1.22
C VAL A 9 -21.63 -6.21 -0.07
N LEU A 10 -22.93 -6.42 -0.34
CA LEU A 10 -23.96 -6.37 0.70
C LEU A 10 -23.89 -7.54 1.70
N THR A 11 -23.45 -8.72 1.24
CA THR A 11 -23.43 -9.93 2.08
C THR A 11 -22.21 -9.95 3.00
N ILE A 12 -21.05 -9.47 2.52
CA ILE A 12 -19.87 -9.24 3.36
C ILE A 12 -20.14 -8.11 4.37
N PHE A 13 -20.80 -7.02 3.96
CA PHE A 13 -21.27 -5.97 4.88
C PHE A 13 -22.25 -6.51 5.94
N SER A 14 -23.20 -7.37 5.55
CA SER A 14 -24.13 -7.94 6.53
C SER A 14 -23.41 -8.81 7.56
N ALA A 15 -22.38 -9.57 7.17
CA ALA A 15 -21.61 -10.38 8.10
C ALA A 15 -20.68 -9.55 9.02
N ILE A 16 -20.09 -8.46 8.51
CA ILE A 16 -19.23 -7.55 9.29
C ILE A 16 -20.05 -6.75 10.32
N PHE A 17 -21.29 -6.37 9.99
CA PHE A 17 -22.07 -5.41 10.80
C PHE A 17 -23.24 -6.02 11.62
N PHE A 18 -23.70 -7.26 11.35
CA PHE A 18 -24.73 -7.90 12.19
C PHE A 18 -24.21 -8.62 13.44
N SER A 19 -22.89 -8.77 13.61
CA SER A 19 -22.29 -9.34 14.83
C SER A 19 -22.60 -8.51 16.09
N LYS A 20 -23.03 -7.25 15.94
CA LYS A 20 -23.36 -6.35 17.05
C LYS A 20 -24.63 -5.53 16.82
N ALA A 21 -25.67 -6.12 16.26
CA ALA A 21 -26.97 -5.46 16.16
C ALA A 21 -27.74 -5.54 17.50
N LYS A 22 -27.50 -4.58 18.40
CA LYS A 22 -28.56 -4.05 19.27
C LYS A 22 -28.41 -2.53 19.37
N ALA A 23 -29.38 -1.86 18.75
CA ALA A 23 -29.78 -0.48 18.96
C ALA A 23 -28.66 0.57 18.81
N ASP A 24 -28.39 0.94 17.57
CA ASP A 24 -28.27 2.32 17.08
C ASP A 24 -27.66 2.24 15.67
N GLN A 25 -28.18 2.99 14.71
CA GLN A 25 -27.52 3.11 13.41
C GLN A 25 -26.12 3.68 13.67
N PRO A 26 -25.02 2.96 13.37
CA PRO A 26 -23.71 3.55 13.49
C PRO A 26 -23.65 4.68 12.45
N VAL A 27 -23.77 5.91 12.93
CA VAL A 27 -23.39 7.10 12.19
C VAL A 27 -21.87 6.98 12.07
N PHE A 28 -21.40 6.32 11.00
CA PHE A 28 -19.98 6.31 10.71
C PHE A 28 -19.57 7.74 10.40
N ASP A 29 -18.62 8.26 11.18
CA ASP A 29 -18.03 9.55 10.89
C ASP A 29 -17.42 9.50 9.48
N LYS A 30 -17.88 10.43 8.65
CA LYS A 30 -17.40 10.61 7.28
C LYS A 30 -16.31 11.66 7.33
N PHE A 31 -15.13 11.29 6.86
CA PHE A 31 -13.98 12.17 6.77
C PHE A 31 -13.72 12.54 5.33
N TYR A 32 -12.98 13.61 5.13
CA TYR A 32 -12.47 14.01 3.82
C TYR A 32 -10.96 14.00 3.84
N MET A 33 -10.36 13.39 2.82
CA MET A 33 -8.91 13.42 2.67
C MET A 33 -8.44 14.84 2.33
N GLN A 34 -7.56 15.41 3.15
CA GLN A 34 -6.96 16.72 2.87
C GLN A 34 -5.62 16.59 2.16
N HIS A 35 -4.80 15.64 2.61
CA HIS A 35 -3.48 15.39 2.05
C HIS A 35 -3.20 13.89 1.99
N TYR A 36 -2.34 13.50 1.05
CA TYR A 36 -1.75 12.18 1.01
C TYR A 36 -0.28 12.28 0.64
N VAL A 37 0.53 11.36 1.15
CA VAL A 37 1.94 11.23 0.82
C VAL A 37 2.27 9.74 0.64
N SER A 38 3.09 9.44 -0.37
CA SER A 38 3.57 8.10 -0.68
C SER A 38 5.08 8.04 -0.44
N PHE A 39 5.52 7.06 0.34
CA PHE A 39 6.92 6.73 0.63
C PHE A 39 7.19 5.29 0.18
N GLY A 40 7.48 5.09 -1.11
CA GLY A 40 7.71 3.77 -1.69
C GLY A 40 6.46 2.87 -1.61
N ASN A 41 6.41 1.97 -0.61
CA ASN A 41 5.27 1.08 -0.37
C ASN A 41 4.37 1.52 0.79
N THR A 42 4.73 2.61 1.47
CA THR A 42 3.99 3.15 2.61
C THR A 42 3.19 4.35 2.15
N PHE A 43 1.89 4.38 2.46
CA PHE A 43 1.02 5.50 2.12
C PHE A 43 0.54 6.14 3.40
N VAL A 44 0.56 7.46 3.49
CA VAL A 44 0.03 8.20 4.63
C VAL A 44 -1.03 9.15 4.12
N VAL A 45 -2.19 9.15 4.77
CA VAL A 45 -3.28 10.09 4.52
C VAL A 45 -3.52 10.96 5.74
N MET A 46 -3.85 12.22 5.49
CA MET A 46 -4.31 13.17 6.49
C MET A 46 -5.75 13.54 6.20
N LEU A 47 -6.59 13.41 7.21
CA LEU A 47 -8.02 13.69 7.13
C LEU A 47 -8.33 15.11 7.60
N ASP A 48 -9.57 15.53 7.41
CA ASP A 48 -10.07 16.87 7.74
C ASP A 48 -10.17 17.17 9.24
N ASP A 49 -10.16 16.14 10.07
CA ASP A 49 -10.00 16.24 11.52
C ASP A 49 -8.52 16.35 11.97
N ASN A 50 -7.58 16.43 11.02
CA ASN A 50 -6.12 16.38 11.18
C ASN A 50 -5.56 15.04 11.71
N SER A 51 -6.37 13.98 11.76
CA SER A 51 -5.85 12.65 12.04
C SER A 51 -4.99 12.17 10.87
N MET A 52 -3.91 11.43 11.19
CA MET A 52 -3.00 10.84 10.22
C MET A 52 -3.07 9.34 10.29
N TRP A 53 -3.10 8.71 9.13
CA TRP A 53 -3.27 7.28 8.99
C TRP A 53 -2.26 6.72 8.02
N GLU A 54 -1.57 5.66 8.44
CA GLU A 54 -0.78 4.84 7.53
C GLU A 54 -1.70 3.83 6.87
N LEU A 55 -1.62 3.71 5.54
CA LEU A 55 -2.32 2.75 4.72
C LEU A 55 -1.36 1.67 4.24
N PHE A 56 -1.80 0.43 4.30
CA PHE A 56 -1.10 -0.72 3.75
C PHE A 56 -1.56 -0.97 2.31
N CYS A 57 -0.64 -0.83 1.35
CA CYS A 57 -0.89 -1.18 -0.04
C CYS A 57 -0.69 -2.68 -0.24
N PHE A 58 -1.78 -3.37 -0.58
CA PHE A 58 -1.72 -4.80 -0.85
C PHE A 58 -1.05 -5.07 -2.20
N LYS A 59 0.05 -5.83 -2.20
CA LYS A 59 0.71 -6.29 -3.43
C LYS A 59 0.58 -7.81 -3.55
N PRO A 60 -0.20 -8.33 -4.52
CA PRO A 60 -0.32 -9.76 -4.72
C PRO A 60 1.06 -10.35 -5.07
N ARG A 61 1.40 -11.47 -4.43
CA ARG A 61 2.62 -12.20 -4.79
C ARG A 61 2.42 -12.98 -6.08
N SER A 62 3.50 -13.18 -6.83
CA SER A 62 3.51 -14.13 -7.94
C SER A 62 3.25 -15.55 -7.45
N GLN A 63 2.57 -16.34 -8.28
CA GLN A 63 2.40 -17.77 -8.05
C GLN A 63 3.76 -18.47 -8.05
N THR A 64 3.92 -19.47 -7.18
CA THR A 64 5.08 -20.36 -7.25
C THR A 64 4.88 -21.39 -8.36
N TRP A 65 5.97 -22.02 -8.83
CA TRP A 65 5.90 -23.08 -9.85
C TRP A 65 4.98 -24.24 -9.44
N SER A 66 5.00 -24.64 -8.17
CA SER A 66 4.12 -25.70 -7.65
C SER A 66 2.65 -25.27 -7.62
N GLU A 67 2.36 -24.01 -7.31
CA GLU A 67 1.01 -23.47 -7.32
C GLU A 67 0.46 -23.33 -8.75
N TRP A 68 1.32 -22.92 -9.68
CA TRP A 68 1.00 -22.88 -11.10
C TRP A 68 0.64 -24.28 -11.62
N TRP A 69 1.45 -25.29 -11.31
CA TRP A 69 1.19 -26.68 -11.69
C TRP A 69 -0.12 -27.22 -11.12
N ASN A 70 -0.45 -26.83 -9.88
CA ASN A 70 -1.69 -27.23 -9.21
C ASN A 70 -2.88 -26.30 -9.48
N SER A 71 -2.76 -25.34 -10.42
CA SER A 71 -3.82 -24.39 -10.76
C SER A 71 -4.39 -23.60 -9.57
N VAL A 72 -3.56 -23.32 -8.56
CA VAL A 72 -3.97 -22.55 -7.38
C VAL A 72 -4.15 -21.09 -7.76
N LYS A 73 -5.38 -20.58 -7.69
CA LYS A 73 -5.66 -19.15 -7.92
C LYS A 73 -5.39 -18.33 -6.65
N ILE A 74 -4.66 -17.24 -6.82
CA ILE A 74 -4.52 -16.20 -5.79
C ILE A 74 -5.56 -15.14 -6.13
N GLU A 75 -6.73 -15.24 -5.52
CA GLU A 75 -7.80 -14.25 -5.70
C GLU A 75 -7.67 -13.17 -4.63
N VAL A 76 -7.63 -11.92 -5.07
CA VAL A 76 -7.63 -10.72 -4.23
C VAL A 76 -8.75 -9.84 -4.77
N ASP A 77 -9.56 -9.29 -3.88
CA ASP A 77 -10.63 -8.39 -4.26
C ASP A 77 -10.03 -7.13 -4.93
N GLU A 78 -10.56 -6.75 -6.10
CA GLU A 78 -10.14 -5.61 -6.91
C GLU A 78 -10.14 -4.28 -6.13
N ASN A 79 -10.94 -4.18 -5.06
CA ASN A 79 -11.03 -3.00 -4.22
C ASN A 79 -9.76 -2.80 -3.35
N PHE A 80 -9.05 -3.88 -3.02
CA PHE A 80 -7.79 -3.84 -2.27
C PHE A 80 -6.58 -3.61 -3.18
N LEU A 81 -6.76 -3.76 -4.49
CA LEU A 81 -5.73 -3.49 -5.48
C LEU A 81 -5.80 -2.01 -5.89
N TRP A 82 -4.86 -1.23 -5.38
CA TRP A 82 -4.75 0.19 -5.69
C TRP A 82 -3.29 0.62 -5.79
N LYS A 83 -3.06 1.74 -6.49
CA LYS A 83 -1.77 2.37 -6.70
C LYS A 83 -1.79 3.84 -6.29
N GLU A 84 -0.62 4.46 -6.31
CA GLU A 84 -0.52 5.91 -6.16
C GLU A 84 -1.38 6.62 -7.24
N GLY A 85 -2.20 7.59 -6.80
CA GLY A 85 -3.16 8.29 -7.64
C GLY A 85 -4.57 7.68 -7.68
N ASP A 86 -4.80 6.50 -7.09
CA ASP A 86 -6.17 5.97 -6.89
C ASP A 86 -6.88 6.62 -5.67
N TRP A 87 -6.12 7.34 -4.85
CA TRP A 87 -6.57 8.06 -3.66
C TRP A 87 -6.33 9.56 -3.89
N MET A 88 -7.40 10.35 -3.87
CA MET A 88 -7.38 11.76 -4.24
C MET A 88 -7.79 12.65 -3.07
N ILE A 89 -7.28 13.89 -3.08
CA ILE A 89 -7.73 14.94 -2.15
C ILE A 89 -9.24 15.15 -2.34
N GLN A 90 -9.95 15.35 -1.23
CA GLN A 90 -11.42 15.44 -1.10
C GLN A 90 -12.17 14.12 -1.30
N ASP A 91 -11.48 12.99 -1.46
CA ASP A 91 -12.18 11.71 -1.42
C ASP A 91 -12.83 11.50 -0.05
N GLN A 92 -14.04 10.93 -0.09
CA GLN A 92 -14.81 10.66 1.10
C GLN A 92 -14.36 9.34 1.71
N ILE A 93 -13.99 9.41 2.99
CA ILE A 93 -13.38 8.33 3.73
C ILE A 93 -14.31 7.84 4.84
N VAL A 94 -14.40 6.52 4.98
CA VAL A 94 -15.03 5.84 6.12
C VAL A 94 -13.99 4.93 6.76
N ILE A 95 -13.95 4.93 8.09
CA ILE A 95 -13.03 4.10 8.87
C ILE A 95 -13.84 3.12 9.70
N GLY A 96 -13.45 1.85 9.68
CA GLY A 96 -14.02 0.79 10.50
C GLY A 96 -12.94 -0.07 11.17
N GLU A 97 -13.32 -0.80 12.20
CA GLU A 97 -12.46 -1.82 12.80
C GLU A 97 -12.19 -2.95 11.79
N ASN A 98 -10.97 -3.46 11.79
CA ASN A 98 -10.55 -4.59 10.98
C ASN A 98 -11.11 -5.91 11.55
N ASN A 99 -12.37 -6.19 11.24
CA ASN A 99 -13.04 -7.46 11.56
C ASN A 99 -12.97 -8.48 10.42
N LEU A 100 -12.11 -8.23 9.43
CA LEU A 100 -12.06 -9.05 8.23
C LEU A 100 -11.23 -10.31 8.48
N ASP A 101 -11.75 -11.45 8.02
CA ASP A 101 -11.00 -12.70 8.05
C ASP A 101 -9.76 -12.54 7.16
N ARG A 102 -8.57 -12.59 7.77
CA ARG A 102 -7.29 -12.43 7.08
C ARG A 102 -7.09 -13.47 5.98
N ALA A 103 -7.84 -14.57 6.00
CA ALA A 103 -7.87 -15.57 4.92
C ALA A 103 -8.48 -15.04 3.60
N LEU A 104 -9.24 -13.94 3.63
CA LEU A 104 -9.93 -13.37 2.45
C LEU A 104 -9.01 -12.61 1.49
N TYR A 105 -7.79 -12.25 1.92
CA TYR A 105 -6.88 -11.39 1.16
C TYR A 105 -5.86 -12.16 0.32
N GLY A 106 -6.02 -13.47 0.17
CA GLY A 106 -5.05 -14.31 -0.52
C GLY A 106 -3.76 -14.51 0.28
N LYS A 107 -2.86 -15.37 -0.22
CA LYS A 107 -1.57 -15.64 0.44
C LYS A 107 -0.62 -14.46 0.23
N LEU A 108 -0.43 -13.65 1.26
CA LEU A 108 0.60 -12.61 1.34
C LEU A 108 2.01 -13.19 1.41
N LYS A 109 3.03 -12.34 1.23
CA LYS A 109 4.40 -12.67 1.66
C LYS A 109 4.48 -12.63 3.18
N ASP A 110 5.36 -13.42 3.78
CA ASP A 110 5.50 -13.51 5.25
C ASP A 110 5.76 -12.15 5.92
N GLU A 111 6.54 -11.28 5.27
CA GLU A 111 6.85 -9.93 5.75
C GLU A 111 5.61 -9.03 5.76
N ASP A 112 4.82 -9.09 4.68
CA ASP A 112 3.55 -8.37 4.55
C ASP A 112 2.53 -8.86 5.56
N GLU A 113 2.47 -10.18 5.79
CA GLU A 113 1.59 -10.77 6.81
C GLU A 113 1.94 -10.28 8.22
N LYS A 114 3.24 -10.21 8.55
CA LYS A 114 3.70 -9.66 9.83
C LYS A 114 3.34 -8.18 9.96
N ARG A 115 3.58 -7.39 8.92
CA ARG A 115 3.28 -5.95 8.91
C ARG A 115 1.79 -5.69 9.05
N LEU A 116 0.94 -6.48 8.39
CA LEU A 116 -0.51 -6.39 8.46
C LEU A 116 -1.04 -6.58 9.89
N ARG A 117 -0.31 -7.25 10.78
CA ARG A 117 -0.70 -7.41 12.19
C ARG A 117 -0.76 -6.09 12.96
N CYS A 118 -0.12 -5.05 12.45
CA CYS A 118 -0.12 -3.71 13.04
C CYS A 118 -1.27 -2.82 12.53
N PHE A 119 -2.15 -3.35 11.65
CA PHE A 119 -3.24 -2.59 11.04
C PHE A 119 -4.59 -3.09 11.55
N ASP A 120 -5.08 -2.41 12.58
CA ASP A 120 -6.31 -2.75 13.29
C ASP A 120 -7.57 -2.13 12.67
N TYR A 121 -7.41 -1.28 11.66
CA TYR A 121 -8.51 -0.58 11.00
C TYR A 121 -8.54 -0.85 9.50
N VAL A 122 -9.68 -0.54 8.90
CA VAL A 122 -9.89 -0.54 7.47
C VAL A 122 -10.43 0.83 7.08
N ILE A 123 -9.80 1.42 6.07
CA ILE A 123 -10.18 2.69 5.48
C ILE A 123 -10.77 2.40 4.11
N GLU A 124 -11.98 2.90 3.87
CA GLU A 124 -12.68 2.83 2.59
C GLU A 124 -12.77 4.22 1.97
N ASN A 125 -12.32 4.32 0.73
CA ASN A 125 -12.56 5.45 -0.14
C ASN A 125 -13.84 5.22 -0.94
N LEU A 126 -14.90 5.95 -0.57
CA LEU A 126 -16.22 5.84 -1.19
C LEU A 126 -16.24 6.40 -2.62
N SER A 127 -15.35 7.36 -2.95
CA SER A 127 -15.26 7.94 -4.29
C SER A 127 -14.63 6.97 -5.28
N GLY A 128 -13.53 6.33 -4.87
CA GLY A 128 -12.75 5.40 -5.70
C GLY A 128 -13.16 3.93 -5.59
N ASN A 129 -14.06 3.60 -4.65
CA ASN A 129 -14.40 2.23 -4.26
C ASN A 129 -13.13 1.42 -3.96
N LYS A 130 -12.23 2.01 -3.17
CA LYS A 130 -10.96 1.41 -2.76
C LYS A 130 -10.93 1.18 -1.26
N VAL A 131 -10.26 0.10 -0.87
CA VAL A 131 -10.14 -0.30 0.53
C VAL A 131 -8.67 -0.51 0.86
N ALA A 132 -8.24 -0.02 2.01
CA ALA A 132 -6.91 -0.22 2.55
C ALA A 132 -6.98 -0.61 4.03
N PHE A 133 -6.06 -1.46 4.46
CA PHE A 133 -5.84 -1.61 5.90
C PHE A 133 -5.13 -0.36 6.41
N ALA A 134 -5.54 0.08 7.59
CA ALA A 134 -5.08 1.33 8.16
C ALA A 134 -4.69 1.18 9.62
N ARG A 135 -3.75 2.04 10.05
CA ARG A 135 -3.49 2.30 11.46
C ARG A 135 -3.32 3.80 11.68
N PRO A 136 -3.76 4.34 12.83
CA PRO A 136 -3.47 5.71 13.17
C PRO A 136 -1.98 5.86 13.43
N ILE A 137 -1.42 7.01 13.05
CA ILE A 137 -0.03 7.36 13.33
C ILE A 137 0.05 8.76 13.94
N SER A 138 1.05 8.94 14.80
CA SER A 138 1.40 10.25 15.35
C SER A 138 2.22 11.08 14.36
N PHE A 139 2.27 12.40 14.58
CA PHE A 139 3.14 13.29 13.81
C PHE A 139 4.62 12.89 13.92
N ALA A 140 5.04 12.41 15.10
CA ALA A 140 6.41 11.95 15.32
C ALA A 140 6.73 10.71 14.47
N GLU A 141 5.82 9.74 14.40
CA GLU A 141 5.97 8.57 13.52
C GLU A 141 5.99 8.97 12.04
N PHE A 142 5.11 9.88 11.62
CA PHE A 142 5.14 10.41 10.26
C PHE A 142 6.49 11.05 9.91
N THR A 143 7.04 11.86 10.81
CA THR A 143 8.34 12.52 10.62
C THR A 143 9.47 11.48 10.50
N ASN A 144 9.44 10.43 11.33
CA ASN A 144 10.43 9.35 11.25
C ASN A 144 10.33 8.61 9.91
N LEU A 145 9.11 8.25 9.46
CA LEU A 145 8.90 7.62 8.16
C LEU A 145 9.44 8.49 7.00
N PHE A 146 9.22 9.80 7.07
CA PHE A 146 9.72 10.75 6.09
C PHE A 146 11.26 10.82 6.07
N ILE A 147 11.89 10.87 7.26
CA ILE A 147 13.35 10.91 7.40
C ILE A 147 13.98 9.61 6.89
N ASP A 148 13.44 8.46 7.29
CA ASP A 148 13.94 7.15 6.88
C ASP A 148 13.87 6.98 5.35
N TYR A 149 12.76 7.39 4.73
CA TYR A 149 12.63 7.39 3.28
C TYR A 149 13.61 8.35 2.61
N SER A 150 13.79 9.55 3.16
CA SER A 150 14.70 10.56 2.62
C SER A 150 16.16 10.08 2.65
N ASN A 151 16.57 9.45 3.75
CA ASN A 151 17.90 8.87 3.89
C ASN A 151 18.10 7.70 2.93
N TYR A 152 17.10 6.81 2.80
CA TYR A 152 17.15 5.71 1.83
C TYR A 152 17.33 6.20 0.38
N GLN A 153 16.58 7.23 -0.02
CA GLN A 153 16.71 7.84 -1.35
C GLN A 153 18.07 8.51 -1.55
N TYR A 154 18.60 9.15 -0.51
CA TYR A 154 19.94 9.74 -0.54
C TYR A 154 21.02 8.66 -0.76
N ASP A 155 20.94 7.56 -0.01
CA ASP A 155 21.89 6.45 -0.09
C ASP A 155 21.83 5.77 -1.48
N LEU A 156 20.63 5.55 -2.02
CA LEU A 156 20.47 5.05 -3.40
C LEU A 156 21.07 6.01 -4.43
N GLY A 157 20.80 7.31 -4.31
CA GLY A 157 21.36 8.31 -5.23
C GLY A 157 22.89 8.40 -5.15
N LEU A 158 23.46 8.20 -3.96
CA LEU A 158 24.90 8.15 -3.76
C LEU A 158 25.52 6.88 -4.36
N GLU A 159 24.87 5.72 -4.19
CA GLU A 159 25.29 4.45 -4.77
C GLU A 159 25.23 4.49 -6.31
N ASP A 160 24.12 4.98 -6.88
CA ASP A 160 23.95 5.15 -8.32
C ASP A 160 25.02 6.09 -8.88
N GLY A 161 25.20 7.26 -8.25
CA GLY A 161 26.22 8.23 -8.65
C GLY A 161 27.66 7.70 -8.55
N PHE A 162 27.96 6.88 -7.54
CA PHE A 162 29.25 6.20 -7.44
C PHE A 162 29.43 5.14 -8.54
N SER A 163 28.38 4.35 -8.82
CA SER A 163 28.42 3.30 -9.84
C SER A 163 28.59 3.86 -11.25
N ASP A 164 27.81 4.89 -11.60
CA ASP A 164 27.89 5.57 -12.90
C ASP A 164 29.22 6.33 -13.05
N GLY A 165 29.67 7.01 -12.00
CA GLY A 165 30.97 7.68 -11.98
C GLY A 165 32.13 6.71 -12.16
N TYR A 166 32.08 5.55 -11.48
CA TYR A 166 33.09 4.51 -11.61
C TYR A 166 33.08 3.85 -12.99
N LEU A 167 31.90 3.49 -13.52
CA LEU A 167 31.75 2.89 -14.85
C LEU A 167 32.20 3.84 -15.96
N SER A 168 31.81 5.12 -15.88
CA SER A 168 32.24 6.15 -16.82
C SER A 168 33.75 6.37 -16.76
N GLY A 169 34.32 6.49 -15.55
CA GLY A 169 35.76 6.70 -15.35
C GLY A 169 36.61 5.51 -15.79
N TYR A 170 36.14 4.29 -15.53
CA TYR A 170 36.79 3.07 -15.98
C TYR A 170 36.75 2.95 -17.50
N SER A 171 35.61 3.24 -18.12
CA SER A 171 35.43 3.17 -19.58
C SER A 171 36.29 4.21 -20.31
N SER A 172 36.35 5.45 -19.80
CA SER A 172 37.22 6.50 -20.37
C SER A 172 38.71 6.19 -20.16
N GLY A 173 39.10 5.72 -18.99
CA GLY A 173 40.49 5.34 -18.71
C GLY A 173 40.95 4.14 -19.53
N PHE A 174 40.06 3.17 -19.77
CA PHE A 174 40.34 2.01 -20.60
C PHE A 174 40.40 2.37 -22.11
N SER A 175 39.52 3.26 -22.60
CA SER A 175 39.57 3.72 -23.99
C SER A 175 40.81 4.55 -24.30
N ASP A 176 41.20 5.44 -23.39
CA ASP A 176 42.42 6.25 -23.53
C ASP A 176 43.68 5.38 -23.43
N GLY A 177 43.65 4.36 -22.57
CA GLY A 177 44.70 3.35 -22.46
C GLY A 177 44.85 2.50 -23.72
N GLN A 178 43.76 2.12 -24.39
CA GLN A 178 43.86 1.41 -25.68
C GLN A 178 44.33 2.33 -26.82
N ALA A 179 43.91 3.59 -26.83
CA ALA A 179 44.32 4.55 -27.86
C ALA A 179 45.82 4.90 -27.81
N THR A 180 46.46 4.77 -26.64
CA THR A 180 47.90 5.02 -26.45
C THR A 180 48.78 3.82 -26.77
N VAL A 181 48.26 2.59 -26.75
CA VAL A 181 49.05 1.36 -27.03
C VAL A 181 49.19 1.08 -28.54
N TYR A 182 48.36 1.71 -29.39
CA TYR A 182 48.39 1.54 -30.86
C TYR A 182 49.02 2.71 -31.64
N LYS A 183 49.91 3.52 -31.02
CA LYS A 183 50.69 4.55 -31.72
C LYS A 183 52.18 4.21 -31.77
#